data_AF-A0A6P2AIT2-F1
#
_entry.id   AF-A0A6P2AIT2-F1
#
_cell.length_a   1.000
_cell.length_b   1.000
_cell.length_c   1.000
_cell.angle_alpha   90.00
_cell.angle_beta   90.00
_cell.angle_gamma   90.00
#
_symmetry.space_group_name_H-M   'P 1'
#
loop_
_entity.id
_entity.type
_entity.pdbx_description
1 polymer ?
#
loop_
_entity_poly.entity_id
_entity_poly.type
_entity_poly.pdbx_seq_one_letter_code
_entity_poly.pdbx_strand_id
1 'polypeptide(L)'
;MVILNGFKESNRDNQNYHGEKVAFGTLASLFLTDKPSQIIEEVYSFCESIGLATTLADIGLAEVRDEELMEVAKASCTEGETIHNEPIPVNPEMVFAAIKTADAEGKRRSQVENFAQNLDKFGKNC
;
A
#
# COMPACT_ATOMS: atom_id res chain seq x y z
N MET A 1 -6.52 -9.27 -8.28
CA MET A 1 -5.25 -8.61 -8.64
C MET A 1 -4.40 -8.46 -7.39
N VAL A 2 -3.28 -9.18 -7.28
CA VAL A 2 -2.39 -9.08 -6.10
C VAL A 2 -1.05 -8.49 -6.56
N ILE A 3 -0.90 -7.18 -6.37
CA ILE A 3 0.28 -6.41 -6.79
C ILE A 3 1.58 -6.84 -6.08
N LEU A 4 1.48 -7.52 -4.93
CA LEU A 4 2.63 -7.90 -4.11
C LEU A 4 3.05 -9.37 -4.24
N ASN A 5 2.51 -10.13 -5.21
CA ASN A 5 2.96 -11.50 -5.46
C ASN A 5 4.46 -11.59 -5.79
N GLY A 6 5.04 -10.55 -6.41
CA GLY A 6 6.46 -10.45 -6.74
C GLY A 6 7.40 -10.43 -5.52
N PHE A 7 6.91 -10.16 -4.30
CA PHE A 7 7.75 -10.16 -3.09
C PHE A 7 8.06 -11.57 -2.56
N LYS A 8 7.56 -12.64 -3.20
CA LYS A 8 7.82 -14.04 -2.79
C LYS A 8 9.29 -14.46 -2.93
N GLU A 9 10.09 -13.78 -3.74
CA GLU A 9 11.47 -14.18 -4.05
C GLU A 9 12.56 -13.40 -3.31
N SER A 10 12.21 -12.33 -2.61
CA SER A 10 13.14 -11.62 -1.74
C SER A 10 13.32 -12.39 -0.44
N ASN A 11 14.50 -12.98 -0.22
CA ASN A 11 14.94 -13.64 1.02
C ASN A 11 14.99 -12.71 2.26
N ARG A 12 14.33 -11.55 2.22
CA ARG A 12 14.18 -10.58 3.31
C ARG A 12 12.71 -10.56 3.76
N ASP A 13 12.32 -11.55 4.56
CA ASP A 13 11.34 -11.42 5.65
C ASP A 13 10.76 -12.78 6.02
N ASN A 14 11.28 -13.36 7.09
CA ASN A 14 10.73 -14.55 7.73
C ASN A 14 9.69 -14.23 8.83
N GLN A 15 9.11 -13.01 8.87
CA GLN A 15 8.20 -12.63 9.97
C GLN A 15 6.94 -11.81 9.63
N ASN A 16 6.75 -11.34 8.40
CA ASN A 16 5.51 -10.62 8.03
C ASN A 16 4.54 -11.57 7.34
N TYR A 17 3.39 -11.80 7.96
CA TYR A 17 2.41 -12.79 7.53
C TYR A 17 1.92 -12.47 6.11
N HIS A 18 1.78 -13.50 5.27
CA HIS A 18 1.41 -13.39 3.85
C HIS A 18 0.20 -12.48 3.58
N GLY A 19 -0.72 -12.35 4.56
CA GLY A 19 -1.93 -11.53 4.48
C GLY A 19 -1.71 -10.01 4.54
N GLU A 20 -0.68 -9.52 5.23
CA GLU A 20 -0.43 -8.06 5.36
C GLU A 20 0.04 -7.47 4.03
N LYS A 21 0.84 -8.24 3.28
CA LYS A 21 1.25 -7.91 1.91
C LYS A 21 0.03 -7.86 0.96
N VAL A 22 -0.97 -8.70 1.17
CA VAL A 22 -2.20 -8.68 0.34
C VAL A 22 -3.05 -7.44 0.63
N ALA A 23 -3.15 -7.02 1.90
CA ALA A 23 -3.88 -5.82 2.30
C ALA A 23 -3.30 -4.56 1.60
N PHE A 24 -1.99 -4.34 1.71
CA PHE A 24 -1.35 -3.20 1.04
C PHE A 24 -1.45 -3.26 -0.49
N GLY A 25 -1.32 -4.45 -1.08
CA GLY A 25 -1.49 -4.64 -2.52
C GLY A 25 -2.88 -4.26 -3.02
N THR A 26 -3.89 -4.41 -2.17
CA THR A 26 -5.27 -3.98 -2.47
C THR A 26 -5.38 -2.45 -2.44
N LEU A 27 -4.73 -1.77 -1.49
CA LEU A 27 -4.68 -0.30 -1.45
C LEU A 27 -4.00 0.28 -2.70
N ALA A 28 -2.86 -0.28 -3.10
CA ALA A 28 -2.18 0.11 -4.34
C ALA A 28 -3.08 -0.07 -5.58
N SER A 29 -3.91 -1.11 -5.62
CA SER A 29 -4.84 -1.33 -6.75
C SER A 29 -5.90 -0.23 -6.89
N LEU A 30 -6.30 0.41 -5.80
CA LEU A 30 -7.27 1.50 -5.83
C LEU A 30 -6.71 2.72 -6.57
N PHE A 31 -5.42 3.01 -6.37
CA PHE A 31 -4.72 4.07 -7.09
C PHE A 31 -4.42 3.68 -8.53
N LEU A 32 -4.05 2.42 -8.77
CA LEU A 32 -3.80 1.93 -10.13
C LEU A 32 -5.04 2.03 -11.02
N THR A 33 -6.23 1.79 -10.45
CA THR A 33 -7.51 1.83 -11.16
C THR A 33 -8.23 3.19 -11.05
N ASP A 34 -7.53 4.22 -10.57
CA ASP A 34 -8.03 5.58 -10.38
C ASP A 34 -9.43 5.62 -9.73
N LYS A 35 -9.59 4.88 -8.62
CA LYS A 35 -10.86 4.86 -7.89
C LYS A 35 -11.16 6.25 -7.30
N PRO A 36 -12.46 6.62 -7.18
CA PRO A 36 -12.84 7.89 -6.57
C PRO A 36 -12.24 8.05 -5.17
N SER A 37 -11.81 9.26 -4.83
CA SER A 37 -11.17 9.59 -3.55
C SER A 37 -12.02 9.17 -2.33
N GLN A 38 -13.35 9.22 -2.44
CA GLN A 38 -14.27 8.78 -1.39
C GLN A 38 -14.12 7.28 -1.07
N ILE A 39 -13.95 6.43 -2.11
CA ILE A 39 -13.74 4.99 -1.93
C ILE A 39 -12.37 4.73 -1.32
N ILE A 40 -11.35 5.45 -1.79
CA ILE A 40 -10.00 5.36 -1.21
C ILE A 40 -10.07 5.70 0.28
N GLU A 41 -10.76 6.77 0.65
CA GLU A 41 -10.90 7.20 2.04
C GLU A 41 -11.65 6.19 2.91
N GLU A 42 -12.73 5.61 2.40
CA GLU A 42 -13.50 4.59 3.11
C GLU A 42 -12.67 3.32 3.36
N VAL A 43 -11.92 2.86 2.34
CA VAL A 43 -11.08 1.66 2.46
C VAL A 43 -9.91 1.90 3.40
N TYR A 44 -9.24 3.06 3.32
CA TYR A 44 -8.16 3.41 4.26
C TYR A 44 -8.69 3.49 5.70
N SER A 45 -9.80 4.19 5.92
CA SER A 45 -10.43 4.28 7.25
C SER A 45 -10.82 2.89 7.79
N PHE A 46 -11.32 2.00 6.93
CA PHE A 46 -11.63 0.63 7.31
C PHE A 46 -10.36 -0.13 7.71
N CYS A 47 -9.31 -0.09 6.89
CA CYS A 47 -8.02 -0.72 7.19
C CYS A 47 -7.43 -0.23 8.53
N GLU A 48 -7.44 1.08 8.76
CA GLU A 48 -6.99 1.72 10.00
C GLU A 48 -7.81 1.23 11.21
N SER A 49 -9.14 1.13 11.07
CA SER A 49 -10.04 0.71 12.15
C SER A 49 -9.82 -0.72 12.66
N ILE A 50 -9.29 -1.61 11.81
CA ILE A 50 -8.98 -3.00 12.15
C ILE A 50 -7.48 -3.28 12.29
N GLY A 51 -6.64 -2.24 12.21
CA GLY A 51 -5.19 -2.33 12.38
C GLY A 51 -4.47 -3.02 11.21
N LEU A 52 -5.00 -2.93 9.99
CA LEU A 52 -4.31 -3.41 8.80
C LEU A 52 -3.22 -2.43 8.36
N ALA A 53 -2.17 -2.99 7.76
CA ALA A 53 -1.07 -2.23 7.18
C ALA A 53 -1.55 -1.27 6.06
N THR A 54 -1.24 0.02 6.21
CA THR A 54 -1.54 1.06 5.21
C THR A 54 -0.29 1.69 4.60
N THR A 55 0.89 1.37 5.13
CA THR A 55 2.19 1.85 4.64
C THR A 55 3.15 0.70 4.31
N LEU A 56 4.20 0.99 3.55
CA LEU A 56 5.30 0.03 3.32
C LEU A 56 6.02 -0.31 4.63
N ALA A 57 6.07 0.63 5.57
CA ALA A 57 6.70 0.41 6.86
C ALA A 57 5.96 -0.64 7.70
N ASP A 58 4.63 -0.66 7.64
CA ASP A 58 3.79 -1.61 8.38
C ASP A 58 3.98 -3.06 7.91
N ILE A 59 4.34 -3.25 6.65
CA ILE A 59 4.67 -4.58 6.09
C ILE A 59 6.16 -4.92 6.16
N GLY A 60 6.94 -4.18 6.95
CA GLY A 60 8.39 -4.38 7.16
C GLY A 60 9.28 -3.87 6.02
N LEU A 61 8.72 -3.14 5.06
CA LEU A 61 9.42 -2.60 3.89
C LEU A 61 9.78 -1.12 4.07
N ALA A 62 10.02 -0.67 5.30
CA ALA A 62 10.35 0.73 5.60
C ALA A 62 11.60 1.24 4.85
N GLU A 63 12.59 0.36 4.63
CA GLU A 63 13.86 0.68 3.97
C GLU A 63 13.97 0.08 2.56
N VAL A 64 12.85 -0.36 1.98
CA VAL A 64 12.86 -0.95 0.63
C VAL A 64 13.38 0.05 -0.39
N ARG A 65 14.28 -0.42 -1.24
CA ARG A 65 14.88 0.38 -2.30
C ARG A 65 13.91 0.54 -3.46
N ASP A 66 13.93 1.69 -4.14
CA ASP A 66 13.11 1.90 -5.34
C ASP A 66 13.43 0.86 -6.42
N GLU A 67 14.68 0.40 -6.50
CA GLU A 67 15.08 -0.68 -7.40
C GLU A 67 14.39 -2.01 -7.05
N GLU A 68 14.30 -2.36 -5.76
CA GLU A 68 13.61 -3.58 -5.29
C GLU A 68 12.09 -3.50 -5.55
N LEU A 69 11.49 -2.32 -5.33
CA LEU A 69 10.08 -2.08 -5.66
C LEU A 69 9.80 -2.20 -7.15
N MET A 70 10.72 -1.74 -8.00
CA MET A 70 10.59 -1.87 -9.45
C MET A 70 10.69 -3.34 -9.90
N GLU A 71 11.57 -4.14 -9.30
CA GLU A 71 11.62 -5.59 -9.58
C GLU A 71 10.32 -6.30 -9.18
N VAL A 72 9.73 -5.93 -8.05
CA VAL A 72 8.41 -6.44 -7.63
C VAL A 72 7.32 -6.01 -8.61
N ALA A 73 7.34 -4.76 -9.06
CA ALA A 73 6.39 -4.26 -10.05
C ALA A 73 6.49 -5.01 -11.38
N LYS A 74 7.72 -5.27 -11.86
CA LYS A 74 7.97 -6.09 -13.05
C LYS A 74 7.46 -7.51 -12.87
N ALA A 75 7.78 -8.15 -11.73
CA ALA A 75 7.34 -9.50 -11.42
C ALA A 75 5.80 -9.60 -11.43
N SER A 76 5.11 -8.61 -10.87
CA SER A 76 3.64 -8.54 -10.85
C SER A 76 3.00 -8.26 -12.21
N CYS A 77 3.77 -7.73 -13.18
CA CYS A 77 3.36 -7.52 -14.56
C CYS A 77 3.71 -8.67 -15.51
N THR A 78 4.31 -9.76 -15.01
CA THR A 78 4.71 -10.90 -15.84
C THR A 78 3.51 -11.58 -16.51
N GLU A 79 3.72 -12.10 -17.72
CA GLU A 79 2.72 -12.82 -18.50
C GLU A 79 2.20 -14.04 -17.72
N GLY A 80 0.88 -14.10 -17.45
CA GLY A 80 0.26 -15.17 -16.65
C GLY A 80 -0.25 -14.76 -15.25
N GLU A 81 0.03 -13.54 -14.79
CA GLU A 81 -0.51 -13.00 -13.53
C GLU A 81 -1.92 -12.38 -13.69
N THR A 82 -2.67 -12.28 -12.59
CA THR A 82 -4.07 -11.77 -12.60
C THR A 82 -4.23 -10.30 -13.02
N ILE A 83 -3.14 -9.60 -13.29
CA ILE A 83 -3.10 -8.21 -13.75
C ILE A 83 -3.60 -8.05 -15.20
N HIS A 84 -3.55 -9.12 -16.00
CA HIS A 84 -4.04 -9.13 -17.39
C HIS A 84 -5.57 -9.22 -17.51
N ASN A 85 -6.28 -9.41 -16.40
CA ASN A 85 -7.76 -9.36 -16.36
C ASN A 85 -8.31 -7.94 -16.19
N GLU A 86 -7.45 -6.93 -16.00
CA GLU A 86 -7.89 -5.54 -16.01
C GLU A 86 -8.11 -5.04 -17.45
N PRO A 87 -9.16 -4.23 -17.70
CA PRO A 87 -9.51 -3.74 -19.04
C PRO A 87 -8.53 -2.67 -19.58
N ILE A 88 -7.44 -2.39 -18.86
CA ILE A 88 -6.45 -1.37 -19.15
C ILE A 88 -5.07 -2.04 -19.18
N PRO A 89 -4.20 -1.73 -20.17
CA PRO A 89 -2.83 -2.22 -20.17
C PRO A 89 -2.08 -1.66 -18.95
N VAL A 90 -1.75 -2.54 -18.00
CA VAL A 90 -0.95 -2.18 -16.83
C VAL A 90 0.52 -2.44 -17.14
N ASN A 91 1.38 -1.43 -16.90
CA ASN A 91 2.83 -1.57 -17.00
C ASN A 91 3.51 -1.53 -15.61
N PRO A 92 4.76 -2.02 -15.50
CA PRO A 92 5.50 -2.01 -14.23
C PRO A 92 5.63 -0.60 -13.63
N GLU A 93 5.75 0.44 -14.44
CA GLU A 93 5.88 1.82 -13.98
C GLU A 93 4.61 2.32 -13.26
N MET A 94 3.43 1.94 -13.76
CA MET A 94 2.14 2.24 -13.15
C MET A 94 1.97 1.51 -11.83
N VAL A 95 2.40 0.25 -11.76
CA VAL A 95 2.39 -0.52 -10.52
C VAL A 95 3.33 0.09 -9.48
N PHE A 96 4.55 0.46 -9.89
CA PHE A 96 5.51 1.14 -9.03
C PHE A 96 4.95 2.48 -8.51
N ALA A 97 4.37 3.30 -9.40
CA ALA A 97 3.76 4.58 -9.03
C ALA A 97 2.59 4.38 -8.06
N ALA A 98 1.74 3.38 -8.29
CA ALA A 98 0.62 3.04 -7.42
C ALA A 98 1.08 2.62 -6.02
N ILE A 99 2.13 1.79 -5.91
CA ILE A 99 2.73 1.40 -4.63
C ILE A 99 3.24 2.63 -3.86
N LYS A 100 4.00 3.52 -4.52
CA LYS A 100 4.54 4.74 -3.91
C LYS A 100 3.43 5.70 -3.49
N THR A 101 2.37 5.80 -4.28
CA THR A 101 1.22 6.66 -3.98
C THR A 101 0.45 6.13 -2.76
N ALA A 102 0.22 4.82 -2.69
CA ALA A 102 -0.44 4.20 -1.54
C ALA A 102 0.35 4.39 -0.24
N ASP A 103 1.68 4.24 -0.29
CA ASP A 103 2.56 4.49 0.86
C ASP A 103 2.54 5.96 1.30
N ALA A 104 2.59 6.89 0.34
CA ALA A 104 2.51 8.33 0.62
C ALA A 104 1.17 8.71 1.26
N GLU A 105 0.06 8.15 0.78
CA GLU A 105 -1.27 8.40 1.34
C GLU A 105 -1.39 7.84 2.77
N GLY A 106 -0.92 6.62 3.01
CA GLY A 106 -0.89 6.05 4.36
C GLY A 106 -0.07 6.92 5.32
N LYS A 107 1.13 7.34 4.93
CA LYS A 107 1.97 8.25 5.73
C LYS A 107 1.31 9.60 5.99
N ARG A 108 0.60 10.15 5.00
CA ARG A 108 -0.15 11.40 5.14
C ARG A 108 -1.26 11.26 6.20
N ARG A 109 -1.99 10.14 6.18
CA ARG A 109 -3.06 9.85 7.14
C ARG A 109 -2.53 9.64 8.56
N SER A 110 -1.46 8.86 8.73
CA SER A 110 -0.84 8.67 10.05
C SER A 110 -0.30 9.99 10.66
N GLN A 111 0.15 10.94 9.83
CA GLN A 111 0.55 12.27 10.31
C GLN A 111 -0.65 13.12 10.76
N VAL A 112 -1.79 13.00 10.06
CA VAL A 112 -3.04 13.69 10.43
C VAL A 112 -3.61 13.12 11.73
N GLU A 113 -3.62 11.80 11.91
CA GLU A 113 -4.03 11.17 13.18
C GLU A 113 -3.14 11.61 14.35
N ASN A 114 -1.82 11.63 14.16
CA ASN A 114 -0.88 12.11 15.17
C ASN A 114 -1.13 13.60 15.51
N PHE A 115 -1.53 14.42 14.55
CA PHE A 115 -1.86 15.83 14.78
C PHE A 115 -3.19 16.00 15.51
N ALA A 116 -4.22 15.23 15.14
CA ALA A 116 -5.53 15.24 15.79
C ALA A 116 -5.44 14.76 17.25
N GLN A 117 -4.69 13.69 17.52
CA GLN A 117 -4.44 13.21 18.89
C GLN A 117 -3.66 14.22 19.74
N ASN A 118 -2.79 15.03 19.12
CA ASN A 118 -2.06 16.08 19.82
C ASN A 118 -2.95 17.31 20.12
N LEU A 119 -3.91 17.64 19.25
CA LEU A 119 -4.89 18.71 19.52
C LEU A 119 -5.86 18.34 20.64
N ASP A 120 -6.33 17.09 20.71
CA ASP A 120 -7.18 16.61 21.81
C ASP A 120 -6.47 16.65 23.18
N LYS A 121 -5.14 16.52 23.21
CA LYS A 121 -4.34 16.69 24.44
C LYS A 121 -4.20 18.15 24.87
N PHE A 122 -4.22 19.11 23.94
CA PHE A 122 -4.21 20.53 24.27
C PHE A 122 -5.59 21.04 24.72
N GLY A 123 -6.68 20.45 24.22
CA GLY A 123 -8.05 20.84 24.58
C GLY A 123 -8.54 20.37 25.96
N LYS A 124 -7.83 19.45 26.64
CA LYS A 124 -8.21 18.90 27.96
C LYS A 124 -7.45 19.51 29.16
N ASN A 125 -6.63 20.55 28.94
CA ASN A 125 -5.86 21.24 29.98
C ASN A 125 -6.34 22.69 30.27
N CYS A 126 -7.54 23.05 29.84
CA CYS A 126 -8.20 24.32 30.19
C CYS A 126 -9.45 24.05 31.03
#